data_AF-A0A416YX69-F1
#
_entry.id   AF-A0A416YX69-F1
#
_cell.length_a   1.000
_cell.length_b   1.000
_cell.length_c   1.000
_cell.angle_alpha   90.00
_cell.angle_beta   90.00
_cell.angle_gamma   90.00
#
_symmetry.space_group_name_H-M   'P 1'
#
loop_
_entity.id
_entity.type
_entity.pdbx_description
1 polymer ?
#
loop_
_entity_poly.entity_id
_entity_poly.type
_entity_poly.pdbx_seq_one_letter_code
_entity_poly.pdbx_strand_id
1 'polypeptide(L)' 'MNNSLAEVHPELVSEWSEKNLTLTPDDITFGSNKKVWWRGACGHEWQARNVGNRYRK' A
#
# COMPACT_ATOMS: atom_id res chain seq x y z
N MET A 1 14.93 -6.20 10.52
CA MET A 1 14.13 -4.95 10.58
C MET A 1 13.02 -5.09 9.58
N ASN A 2 11.79 -5.29 10.05
CA ASN A 2 10.62 -5.57 9.23
C ASN A 2 9.94 -4.23 8.89
N ASN A 3 10.37 -3.54 7.84
CA ASN A 3 9.75 -2.27 7.42
C ASN A 3 8.47 -2.51 6.61
N SER A 4 7.57 -3.33 7.16
CA SER A 4 6.28 -3.66 6.55
C SER A 4 5.42 -2.42 6.52
N LEU A 5 4.64 -2.27 5.45
CA LEU A 5 3.81 -1.09 5.25
C LEU A 5 2.84 -0.88 6.41
N ALA A 6 2.26 -1.95 6.94
CA ALA A 6 1.35 -1.89 8.08
C ALA A 6 2.01 -1.34 9.36
N GLU A 7 3.30 -1.61 9.56
CA GLU A 7 4.06 -1.15 10.73
C GLU A 7 4.51 0.31 10.59
N VAL A 8 4.98 0.69 9.39
CA VAL A 8 5.52 2.03 9.13
C VAL A 8 4.40 3.05 8.89
N HIS A 9 3.29 2.63 8.26
CA HIS A 9 2.21 3.51 7.84
C HIS A 9 0.83 2.83 7.96
N PRO A 10 0.24 2.80 9.16
CA PRO A 10 -1.08 2.23 9.39
C PRO A 10 -2.21 2.98 8.67
N GLU A 11 -2.01 4.26 8.32
CA GLU A 11 -2.98 5.03 7.52
C GLU A 11 -3.22 4.41 6.13
N LEU A 12 -2.17 3.85 5.52
CA LEU A 12 -2.22 3.24 4.19
C LEU A 12 -2.91 1.88 4.21
N VAL A 13 -2.90 1.20 5.36
CA VAL A 13 -3.69 -0.03 5.57
C VAL A 13 -5.18 0.26 5.39
N SER A 14 -5.64 1.45 5.79
CA SER A 14 -7.03 1.87 5.59
C SER A 14 -7.36 2.15 4.12
N GLU A 15 -6.36 2.54 3.32
CA GLU A 15 -6.48 2.70 1.87
C GLU A 15 -6.20 1.40 1.09
N TRP A 16 -6.04 0.25 1.77
CA TRP A 16 -5.76 -1.01 1.09
C TRP A 16 -7.00 -1.51 0.34
N SER A 17 -6.85 -1.81 -0.96
CA SER A 17 -7.95 -2.41 -1.72
C SER A 17 -7.96 -3.93 -1.58
N GLU A 18 -9.15 -4.50 -1.48
CA GLU A 18 -9.41 -5.94 -1.51
C GLU A 18 -9.00 -6.60 -2.84
N LYS A 19 -8.78 -5.81 -3.91
CA LYS A 19 -8.25 -6.28 -5.20
C LYS A 19 -6.84 -6.86 -5.11
N ASN A 20 -6.13 -6.62 -4.03
CA ASN A 20 -4.82 -7.23 -3.79
C ASN A 20 -4.90 -8.71 -3.43
N LEU A 21 -6.12 -9.26 -3.24
CA LEU A 21 -6.39 -10.69 -3.03
C LEU A 21 -5.52 -11.28 -1.89
N THR A 22 -4.46 -12.02 -2.26
CA THR A 22 -3.55 -12.70 -1.33
C THR A 22 -2.43 -11.80 -0.79
N LEU A 23 -2.27 -10.59 -1.32
CA LEU A 23 -1.29 -9.63 -0.82
C LEU A 23 -1.87 -8.87 0.38
N THR A 24 -1.14 -8.91 1.49
CA THR A 24 -1.40 -8.12 2.68
C THR A 24 -0.41 -6.96 2.78
N PRO A 25 -0.77 -5.85 3.45
CA PRO A 25 0.15 -4.75 3.71
C PRO A 25 1.32 -5.16 4.62
N ASP A 26 1.28 -6.33 5.25
CA ASP A 26 2.41 -6.90 5.98
C ASP A 26 3.44 -7.60 5.06
N ASP A 27 2.98 -8.17 3.94
CA ASP A 27 3.81 -8.84 2.93
C ASP A 27 4.63 -7.85 2.09
N ILE A 28 4.30 -6.56 2.17
CA ILE A 28 4.93 -5.52 1.35
C ILE A 28 5.64 -4.51 2.24
N THR A 29 6.93 -4.33 1.97
CA THR A 29 7.74 -3.32 2.63
C THR A 29 7.64 -1.97 1.93
N PHE A 30 7.81 -0.86 2.64
CA PHE A 30 7.67 0.53 2.15
C PHE A 30 8.56 0.90 0.93
N GLY A 31 9.55 0.07 0.55
CA GLY A 31 10.42 0.26 -0.62
C GLY A 31 10.33 -0.80 -1.71
N SER A 32 9.45 -1.80 -1.59
CA SER A 32 9.24 -2.83 -2.61
C SER A 32 8.75 -2.26 -3.95
N ASN A 33 9.15 -2.83 -5.08
CA ASN A 33 8.68 -2.39 -6.42
C ASN A 33 7.33 -3.03 -6.83
N LYS A 34 6.63 -3.69 -5.91
CA LYS A 34 5.33 -4.32 -6.17
C LYS A 34 4.27 -3.26 -6.52
N LYS A 35 3.42 -3.57 -7.50
CA LYS A 35 2.21 -2.79 -7.80
C LYS A 35 1.07 -3.35 -6.97
N VAL A 36 0.38 -2.47 -6.27
CA VAL A 36 -0.80 -2.82 -5.49
C VAL A 36 -1.93 -1.84 -5.75
N TRP A 37 -3.14 -2.32 -5.50
CA TRP A 37 -4.36 -1.56 -5.57
C TRP A 37 -4.59 -0.79 -4.27
N TRP A 38 -4.87 0.49 -4.42
CA TRP A 38 -5.29 1.37 -3.35
C TRP A 38 -6.74 1.72 -3.55
N ARG A 39 -7.47 1.89 -2.46
CA ARG A 39 -8.84 2.37 -2.41
C ARG A 39 -8.84 3.68 -1.63
N GLY A 40 -9.22 4.76 -2.30
CA GLY A 40 -9.35 6.07 -1.66
C GLY A 40 -10.69 6.22 -0.96
N ALA A 41 -10.77 7.26 -0.13
CA ALA A 41 -11.98 7.59 0.64
C ALA A 41 -13.23 7.83 -0.23
N CYS A 42 -13.05 8.24 -1.48
CA CYS A 42 -14.15 8.42 -2.44
C CYS A 42 -14.63 7.12 -3.11
N GLY A 43 -14.11 5.95 -2.70
CA GLY A 43 -14.40 4.66 -3.30
C GLY A 43 -13.68 4.42 -4.63
N HIS A 44 -12.86 5.37 -5.09
CA HIS A 44 -12.04 5.18 -6.27
C HIS A 44 -10.89 4.22 -5.97
N GLU A 45 -10.66 3.26 -6.85
CA GLU A 45 -9.56 2.30 -6.71
C GLU A 45 -8.54 2.53 -7.81
N TRP A 46 -7.26 2.60 -7.46
CA TRP A 46 -6.19 2.80 -8.43
C TRP A 46 -4.98 1.94 -8.11
N GLN A 47 -4.26 1.53 -9.17
CA GLN A 47 -2.98 0.84 -9.02
C GLN A 47 -1.86 1.86 -8.90
N ALA A 48 -1.03 1.72 -7.87
CA ALA A 48 0.23 2.44 -7.79
C ALA A 48 1.37 1.48 -7.45
N ARG A 49 2.57 1.77 -7.96
CA ARG A 49 3.78 1.22 -7.36
C ARG A 49 3.91 1.77 -5.96
N ASN A 50 4.38 0.91 -5.07
CA ASN A 50 4.49 1.09 -3.63
C ASN A 50 4.69 2.52 -3.11
N VAL A 51 4.17 2.73 -1.90
CA VAL A 51 3.84 4.03 -1.30
C VAL A 51 5.03 4.96 -1.11
N GLY A 52 6.25 4.43 -1.06
CA GLY A 52 7.46 5.26 -1.09
C GLY A 52 7.48 6.25 -2.27
N ASN A 53 6.82 5.93 -3.40
CA ASN A 53 6.73 6.83 -4.55
C ASN A 53 5.55 7.83 -4.48
N ARG A 54 4.67 7.75 -3.48
CA ARG A 54 3.61 8.74 -3.19
C ARG A 54 4.13 9.90 -2.33
N TYR A 55 5.19 9.67 -1.54
CA TYR A 55 5.82 10.67 -0.67
C TYR A 55 6.99 11.43 -1.33
N ARG A 56 7.40 11.06 -2.56
CA ARG A 56 8.37 11.85 -3.32
C ARG A 56 7.70 13.10 -3.89
N LYS A 57 7.71 14.17 -3.11
CA LYS A 57 7.58 15.55 -3.58
C LYS A 57 8.96 16.12 -3.90
#